data_AF-A0AAV6Z9V3-F1
#
_entry.id   AF-A0AAV6Z9V3-F1
#
_cell.length_a   1.000
_cell.length_b   1.000
_cell.length_c   1.000
_cell.angle_alpha   90.00
_cell.angle_beta   90.00
_cell.angle_gamma   90.00
#
_symmetry.space_group_name_H-M   'P 1'
#
loop_
_entity.id
_entity.type
_entity.pdbx_description
1 polymer ?
#
loop_
_entity_poly.entity_id
_entity_poly.type
_entity_poly.pdbx_seq_one_letter_code
_entity_poly.pdbx_strand_id
1 'polypeptide(L)'
;QLQHCIYMWNTFWATPGFSNKLSVIFKGPGWGPGKPRLGLSEELPKVTGDEKPYDPKLSVSMQVYSMIHFILLLAIYEHMFQAKLVLSQTALLVRILYILLTLTSLGFLLENKPKAAALEAARCSVFLLLQKSGYMTTDIPNLTNICQVIFSLCLVVWGLQAVRQLFSTRSQKQE
;
A
#
# COMPACT_ATOMS: atom_id res chain seq x y z
N GLN A 1 8.22 -7.21 1.67
CA GLN A 1 9.21 -6.63 2.62
C GLN A 1 8.70 -6.58 4.06
N LEU A 2 7.49 -6.07 4.37
CA LEU A 2 6.98 -6.01 5.75
C LEU A 2 6.88 -7.36 6.49
N GLN A 3 6.60 -8.45 5.77
CA GLN A 3 6.60 -9.80 6.35
C GLN A 3 7.93 -10.15 7.03
N HIS A 4 9.05 -9.70 6.47
CA HIS A 4 10.36 -9.98 7.05
C HIS A 4 10.58 -9.20 8.35
N CYS A 5 10.11 -7.96 8.42
CA CYS A 5 10.13 -7.13 9.63
C CYS A 5 9.19 -7.68 10.70
N ILE A 6 7.98 -8.11 10.33
CA ILE A 6 7.01 -8.73 11.25
C ILE A 6 7.60 -10.04 11.81
N TYR A 7 8.20 -10.86 10.95
CA TYR A 7 8.91 -12.07 11.37
C TYR A 7 10.01 -11.74 12.39
N MET A 8 10.90 -10.79 12.07
CA MET A 8 11.95 -10.38 13.01
C MET A 8 11.39 -9.83 14.32
N TRP A 9 10.31 -9.07 14.29
CA TRP A 9 9.65 -8.54 15.48
C TRP A 9 9.07 -9.66 16.35
N ASN A 10 8.40 -10.63 15.74
CA ASN A 10 7.86 -11.78 16.45
C ASN A 10 8.99 -12.64 17.05
N THR A 11 10.06 -12.88 16.29
CA THR A 11 11.25 -13.61 16.76
C THR A 11 11.94 -12.88 17.92
N PHE A 12 12.00 -11.56 17.87
CA PHE A 12 12.55 -10.73 18.95
C PHE A 12 11.75 -10.86 20.26
N TRP A 13 10.41 -10.92 20.18
CA TRP A 13 9.57 -11.12 21.36
C TRP A 13 9.59 -12.55 21.87
N ALA A 14 9.67 -13.54 20.97
CA ALA A 14 9.71 -14.96 21.31
C ALA A 14 11.05 -15.41 21.92
N THR A 15 12.17 -14.72 21.62
CA THR A 15 13.50 -15.13 22.10
C THR A 15 13.75 -14.70 23.55
N PRO A 16 14.03 -15.64 24.48
CA PRO A 16 14.34 -15.29 25.87
C PRO A 16 15.78 -14.78 26.04
N GLY A 17 15.95 -13.81 26.95
CA GLY A 17 17.24 -13.23 27.33
C GLY A 17 17.63 -11.96 26.56
N PHE A 18 18.08 -10.93 27.28
CA PHE A 18 18.38 -9.60 26.71
C PHE A 18 19.49 -9.62 25.65
N SER A 19 20.57 -10.38 25.89
CA SER A 19 21.68 -10.56 24.93
C SER A 19 21.24 -11.28 23.65
N ASN A 20 20.32 -12.25 23.77
CA ASN A 20 19.78 -12.97 22.63
C ASN A 20 18.85 -12.09 21.80
N LYS A 21 18.04 -11.23 22.45
CA LYS A 21 17.20 -10.25 21.76
C LYS A 21 18.01 -9.26 20.92
N LEU A 22 19.09 -8.71 21.49
CA LEU A 22 20.04 -7.88 20.74
C LEU A 22 20.67 -8.66 19.58
N SER A 23 21.04 -9.92 19.82
CA SER A 23 21.58 -10.79 18.77
C SER A 23 20.62 -11.00 17.60
N VAL A 24 19.31 -11.11 17.81
CA VAL A 24 18.31 -11.21 16.71
C VAL A 24 18.36 -9.98 15.81
N ILE A 25 18.46 -8.78 16.39
CA ILE A 25 18.50 -7.52 15.63
C ILE A 25 19.82 -7.38 14.86
N PHE A 26 20.96 -7.69 15.51
CA PHE A 26 22.29 -7.46 14.92
C PHE A 26 22.80 -8.60 14.02
N LYS A 27 22.34 -9.84 14.23
CA LYS A 27 22.77 -11.03 13.48
C LYS A 27 21.74 -11.43 12.42
N GLY A 28 20.51 -10.94 12.53
CA GLY A 28 19.48 -11.10 11.51
C GLY A 28 18.62 -12.35 11.68
N PRO A 29 17.73 -12.60 10.70
CA PRO A 29 16.60 -13.53 10.82
C PRO A 29 16.97 -15.02 10.86
N GLY A 30 18.18 -15.39 10.39
CA GLY A 30 18.68 -16.77 10.43
C GLY A 30 19.32 -17.16 11.76
N TRP A 31 19.54 -16.21 12.67
CA TRP A 31 20.18 -16.46 13.96
C TRP A 31 19.18 -16.97 15.01
N GLY A 32 19.63 -17.87 15.89
CA GLY A 32 18.89 -18.35 17.05
C GLY A 32 19.80 -18.77 18.20
N PRO A 33 19.28 -19.06 19.40
CA PRO A 33 20.08 -19.48 20.54
C PRO A 33 20.86 -20.77 20.21
N GLY A 34 22.19 -20.71 20.32
CA GLY A 34 23.07 -21.84 19.97
C GLY A 34 23.38 -21.99 18.46
N LYS A 35 22.82 -21.16 17.58
CA LYS A 35 23.13 -21.17 16.14
C LYS A 35 24.26 -20.20 15.77
N PRO A 36 25.02 -20.48 14.68
CA PRO A 36 25.99 -19.53 14.12
C PRO A 36 25.32 -18.21 13.71
N ARG A 37 26.11 -17.14 13.56
CA ARG A 37 25.61 -15.81 13.15
C ARG A 37 24.76 -15.86 11.87
N LEU A 38 25.13 -16.69 10.91
CA LEU A 38 24.47 -16.83 9.60
C LEU A 38 23.34 -17.87 9.58
N GLY A 39 23.00 -18.45 10.72
CA GLY A 39 22.11 -19.61 10.77
C GLY A 39 22.79 -20.89 10.30
N LEU A 40 21.99 -21.93 10.06
CA LEU A 40 22.45 -23.20 9.52
C LEU A 40 22.17 -23.24 8.02
N SER A 41 23.20 -23.49 7.20
CA SER A 41 23.04 -23.61 5.74
C SER A 41 22.08 -24.75 5.34
N GLU A 42 21.92 -25.74 6.21
CA GLU A 42 21.00 -26.89 6.04
C GLU A 42 19.52 -26.50 6.17
N GLU A 43 19.22 -25.39 6.85
CA GLU A 43 17.85 -24.89 7.03
C GLU A 43 17.38 -24.00 5.87
N LEU A 44 18.30 -23.62 4.97
CA LEU A 44 17.94 -22.87 3.78
C LEU A 44 17.13 -23.77 2.84
N PRO A 45 16.00 -23.29 2.30
CA PRO A 45 15.27 -24.04 1.29
C PRO A 45 16.20 -24.34 0.12
N LYS A 46 16.24 -25.60 -0.31
CA LYS A 46 17.02 -26.02 -1.47
C LYS A 46 16.47 -25.30 -2.70
N VAL A 47 17.30 -24.48 -3.32
CA VAL A 47 16.98 -23.79 -4.58
C VAL A 47 16.76 -24.86 -5.63
N THR A 48 15.49 -25.07 -6.00
CA THR A 48 15.09 -26.21 -6.84
C THR A 48 15.14 -25.83 -8.33
N GLY A 49 15.28 -24.54 -8.65
CA GLY A 49 15.23 -24.01 -10.03
C GLY A 49 13.81 -23.91 -10.61
N ASP A 50 12.83 -24.51 -9.93
CA ASP A 50 11.39 -24.45 -10.25
C ASP A 50 10.69 -23.18 -9.71
N GLU A 51 11.43 -22.29 -9.04
CA GLU A 51 10.92 -21.04 -8.49
C GLU A 51 10.48 -20.10 -9.62
N LYS A 52 9.17 -19.98 -9.82
CA LYS A 52 8.62 -19.07 -10.82
C LYS A 52 8.67 -17.62 -10.29
N PRO A 53 9.18 -16.65 -11.08
CA PRO A 53 9.08 -15.25 -10.74
C PRO A 53 7.63 -14.84 -10.50
N TYR A 54 7.40 -13.98 -9.51
CA TYR A 54 6.09 -13.38 -9.28
C TYR A 54 5.77 -12.39 -10.41
N ASP A 55 4.94 -12.82 -11.35
CA ASP A 55 4.48 -12.01 -12.49
C ASP A 55 2.94 -11.97 -12.54
N PRO A 56 2.30 -11.12 -11.71
CA PRO A 56 0.85 -10.96 -11.73
C PRO A 56 0.44 -10.29 -13.04
N LYS A 57 -0.26 -11.04 -13.89
CA LYS A 57 -0.80 -10.51 -15.16
C LYS A 57 -1.94 -9.54 -14.87
N LEU A 58 -1.66 -8.24 -14.98
CA LEU A 58 -2.66 -7.20 -14.82
C LEU A 58 -3.34 -6.89 -16.16
N SER A 59 -4.68 -6.83 -16.17
CA SER A 59 -5.45 -6.42 -17.36
C SER A 59 -5.04 -5.03 -17.85
N VAL A 60 -5.05 -4.81 -19.16
CA VAL A 60 -4.66 -3.54 -19.79
C VAL A 60 -5.47 -2.36 -19.24
N SER A 61 -6.77 -2.57 -18.97
CA SER A 61 -7.64 -1.54 -18.36
C SER A 61 -7.16 -1.09 -16.99
N MET A 62 -6.66 -2.00 -16.15
CA MET A 62 -6.13 -1.67 -14.82
C MET A 62 -4.77 -0.97 -14.89
N GLN A 63 -3.96 -1.28 -15.91
CA GLN A 63 -2.71 -0.56 -16.18
C GLN A 63 -3.01 0.89 -16.59
N VAL A 64 -3.94 1.09 -17.53
CA VAL A 64 -4.38 2.43 -17.97
C VAL A 64 -4.95 3.23 -16.81
N TYR A 65 -5.82 2.61 -16.00
CA TYR A 65 -6.37 3.23 -14.79
C TYR A 65 -5.27 3.68 -13.83
N SER A 66 -4.32 2.80 -13.51
CA SER A 66 -3.18 3.11 -12.64
C SER A 66 -2.33 4.24 -13.19
N MET A 67 -2.08 4.25 -14.50
CA MET A 67 -1.32 5.30 -15.18
C MET A 67 -2.01 6.66 -15.08
N ILE A 68 -3.32 6.73 -15.35
CA ILE A 68 -4.10 7.97 -15.27
C ILE A 68 -4.07 8.52 -13.83
N HIS A 69 -4.28 7.67 -12.82
CA HIS A 69 -4.23 8.10 -11.42
C HIS A 69 -2.82 8.50 -10.98
N PHE A 70 -1.78 7.88 -11.53
CA PHE A 70 -0.40 8.27 -11.27
C PHE A 70 -0.04 9.63 -11.90
N ILE A 71 -0.50 9.92 -13.11
CA ILE A 71 -0.34 11.24 -13.74
C ILE A 71 -1.06 12.32 -12.92
N LEU A 72 -2.29 12.04 -12.47
CA LEU A 72 -3.02 12.96 -11.59
C LEU A 72 -2.27 13.20 -10.27
N LEU A 73 -1.69 12.15 -9.69
CA LEU A 73 -0.87 12.24 -8.48
C LEU A 73 0.36 13.15 -8.70
N LEU A 74 1.04 13.02 -9.83
CA LEU A 74 2.17 13.88 -10.19
C LEU A 74 1.75 15.34 -10.34
N ALA A 75 0.59 15.60 -10.96
CA ALA A 75 0.06 16.96 -11.08
C ALA A 75 -0.24 17.58 -9.71
N ILE A 76 -0.83 16.81 -8.79
CA ILE A 76 -1.08 17.25 -7.40
C ILE A 76 0.24 17.53 -6.67
N TYR A 77 1.24 16.66 -6.83
CA TYR A 77 2.55 16.83 -6.23
C TYR A 77 3.25 18.09 -6.74
N GLU A 78 3.27 18.32 -8.05
CA GLU A 78 3.89 19.49 -8.65
C GLU A 78 3.21 20.78 -8.15
N HIS A 79 1.88 20.82 -8.18
CA HIS A 79 1.12 21.96 -7.67
C HIS A 79 1.39 22.22 -6.17
N MET A 80 1.45 21.17 -5.36
CA MET A 80 1.84 21.27 -3.93
C MET A 80 3.27 21.81 -3.77
N PHE A 81 4.21 21.34 -4.60
CA PHE A 81 5.62 21.72 -4.52
C PHE A 81 5.84 23.21 -4.86
N GLN A 82 5.10 23.72 -5.84
CA GLN A 82 5.10 25.14 -6.20
C GLN A 82 4.43 25.99 -5.11
N ALA A 83 3.29 25.55 -4.57
CA ALA A 83 2.52 26.28 -3.58
C ALA A 83 2.97 26.06 -2.11
N LYS A 84 4.12 25.41 -1.88
CA LYS A 84 4.57 24.97 -0.54
C LYS A 84 4.74 26.10 0.49
N LEU A 85 5.03 27.32 0.03
CA LEU A 85 5.23 28.48 0.91
C LEU A 85 3.91 29.19 1.26
N VAL A 86 2.85 28.95 0.48
CA VAL A 86 1.55 29.60 0.63
C VAL A 86 0.56 28.69 1.36
N LEU A 87 0.72 27.37 1.22
CA LEU A 87 -0.12 26.40 1.89
C LEU A 87 0.10 26.38 3.41
N SER A 88 -0.98 26.17 4.16
CA SER A 88 -0.88 25.89 5.59
C SER A 88 -0.14 24.57 5.85
N GLN A 89 0.55 24.48 6.98
CA GLN A 89 1.27 23.27 7.39
C GLN A 89 0.35 22.04 7.44
N THR A 90 -0.89 22.22 7.88
CA THR A 90 -1.92 21.17 7.88
C THR A 90 -2.25 20.69 6.47
N ALA A 91 -2.45 21.62 5.51
CA ALA A 91 -2.73 21.25 4.13
C ALA A 91 -1.57 20.48 3.49
N LEU A 92 -0.31 20.86 3.78
CA LEU A 92 0.87 20.13 3.32
C LEU A 92 0.91 18.71 3.87
N LEU A 93 0.75 18.53 5.18
CA LEU A 93 0.78 17.21 5.80
C LEU A 93 -0.33 16.31 5.24
N VAL A 94 -1.55 16.83 5.09
CA VAL A 94 -2.68 16.10 4.51
C VAL A 94 -2.39 15.68 3.07
N ARG A 95 -1.83 16.56 2.25
CA ARG A 95 -1.45 16.25 0.85
C ARG A 95 -0.35 15.19 0.78
N ILE A 96 0.67 15.27 1.63
CA ILE A 96 1.74 14.27 1.72
C ILE A 96 1.17 12.89 2.11
N LEU A 97 0.32 12.84 3.15
CA LEU A 97 -0.33 11.59 3.56
C LEU A 97 -1.20 11.01 2.44
N TYR A 98 -1.93 11.85 1.71
CA TYR A 98 -2.72 11.41 0.56
C TYR A 98 -1.86 10.86 -0.58
N ILE A 99 -0.69 11.47 -0.85
CA ILE A 99 0.26 10.97 -1.84
C ILE A 99 0.75 9.57 -1.45
N LEU A 100 1.18 9.38 -0.19
CA LEU A 100 1.61 8.08 0.32
C LEU A 100 0.51 7.02 0.25
N LEU A 101 -0.74 7.39 0.62
CA LEU A 101 -1.90 6.53 0.50
C LEU A 101 -2.15 6.12 -0.96
N THR A 102 -2.02 7.05 -1.91
CA THR A 102 -2.23 6.78 -3.33
C THR A 102 -1.16 5.83 -3.89
N LEU A 103 0.11 6.07 -3.61
CA LEU A 103 1.20 5.19 -4.00
C LEU A 103 1.02 3.77 -3.42
N THR A 104 0.61 3.69 -2.15
CA THR A 104 0.34 2.40 -1.49
C THR A 104 -0.82 1.68 -2.17
N SER A 105 -1.91 2.39 -2.49
CA SER A 105 -3.07 1.81 -3.16
C SER A 105 -2.75 1.30 -4.56
N LEU A 106 -2.03 2.11 -5.36
CA LEU A 106 -1.58 1.72 -6.70
C LEU A 106 -0.63 0.52 -6.64
N GLY A 107 0.30 0.47 -5.68
CA GLY A 107 1.16 -0.70 -5.48
C GLY A 107 0.36 -1.98 -5.22
N PHE A 108 -0.66 -1.90 -4.36
CA PHE A 108 -1.55 -3.04 -4.09
C PHE A 108 -2.34 -3.48 -5.33
N LEU A 109 -2.77 -2.52 -6.16
CA LEU A 109 -3.50 -2.78 -7.39
C LEU A 109 -2.61 -3.44 -8.44
N LEU A 110 -1.40 -2.93 -8.64
CA LEU A 110 -0.40 -3.49 -9.57
C LEU A 110 0.08 -4.88 -9.15
N GLU A 111 0.19 -5.13 -7.85
CA GLU A 111 0.51 -6.46 -7.31
C GLU A 111 -0.69 -7.41 -7.23
N ASN A 112 -1.89 -6.99 -7.68
CA ASN A 112 -3.13 -7.77 -7.63
C ASN A 112 -3.42 -8.38 -6.24
N LYS A 113 -3.21 -7.62 -5.17
CA LYS A 113 -3.42 -8.09 -3.79
C LYS A 113 -4.92 -8.21 -3.46
N PRO A 114 -5.33 -9.17 -2.61
CA PRO A 114 -6.75 -9.35 -2.25
C PRO A 114 -7.35 -8.16 -1.48
N LYS A 115 -6.52 -7.30 -0.88
CA LYS A 115 -6.97 -6.07 -0.19
C LYS A 115 -6.98 -4.83 -1.09
N ALA A 116 -6.65 -4.95 -2.38
CA ALA A 116 -6.51 -3.82 -3.28
C ALA A 116 -7.83 -3.04 -3.46
N ALA A 117 -8.96 -3.73 -3.67
CA ALA A 117 -10.24 -3.04 -3.90
C ALA A 117 -10.70 -2.23 -2.68
N ALA A 118 -10.53 -2.77 -1.47
CA ALA A 118 -10.89 -2.07 -0.24
C ALA A 118 -10.02 -0.83 -0.01
N LEU A 119 -8.71 -0.94 -0.27
CA LEU A 119 -7.78 0.19 -0.15
C LEU A 119 -8.07 1.28 -1.19
N GLU A 120 -8.43 0.88 -2.41
CA GLU A 120 -8.77 1.80 -3.49
C GLU A 120 -10.10 2.54 -3.23
N ALA A 121 -11.10 1.84 -2.68
CA ALA A 121 -12.34 2.47 -2.20
C ALA A 121 -12.06 3.45 -1.05
N ALA A 122 -11.20 3.09 -0.10
CA ALA A 122 -10.79 3.99 0.98
C ALA A 122 -10.07 5.23 0.42
N ARG A 123 -9.14 5.05 -0.52
CA ARG A 123 -8.43 6.16 -1.20
C ARG A 123 -9.39 7.12 -1.88
N CYS A 124 -10.37 6.60 -2.62
CA CYS A 124 -11.37 7.42 -3.30
C CYS A 124 -12.26 8.18 -2.31
N SER A 125 -12.66 7.52 -1.22
CA SER A 125 -13.43 8.14 -0.14
C SER A 125 -12.67 9.29 0.50
N VAL A 126 -11.39 9.07 0.86
CA VAL A 126 -10.52 10.09 1.45
C VAL A 126 -10.37 11.29 0.50
N PHE A 127 -10.16 11.06 -0.79
CA PHE A 127 -10.07 12.16 -1.77
C PHE A 127 -11.31 13.06 -1.75
N LEU A 128 -12.51 12.46 -1.83
CA LEU A 128 -13.77 13.21 -1.82
C LEU A 128 -13.97 13.99 -0.52
N LEU A 129 -13.60 13.41 0.62
CA LEU A 129 -13.65 14.08 1.93
C LEU A 129 -12.67 15.27 1.99
N LEU A 130 -11.45 15.09 1.49
CA LEU A 130 -10.43 16.14 1.46
C LEU A 130 -10.80 17.27 0.49
N GLN A 131 -11.43 16.93 -0.63
CA GLN A 131 -11.94 17.90 -1.59
C GLN A 131 -13.09 18.71 -0.98
N LYS A 132 -14.04 18.06 -0.31
CA LYS A 132 -15.15 18.74 0.40
C LYS A 132 -14.65 19.65 1.53
N SER A 133 -13.57 19.26 2.19
CA SER A 133 -12.96 20.03 3.28
C SER A 133 -12.05 21.17 2.80
N GLY A 134 -11.88 21.35 1.48
CA GLY A 134 -11.07 22.43 0.92
C GLY A 134 -9.55 22.16 0.88
N TYR A 135 -9.07 20.99 1.28
CA TYR A 135 -7.64 20.68 1.29
C TYR A 135 -7.09 20.30 -0.09
N MET A 136 -7.96 19.78 -0.97
CA MET A 136 -7.65 19.27 -2.32
C MET A 136 -8.45 20.01 -3.39
N THR A 137 -8.53 21.34 -3.30
CA THR A 137 -9.19 22.17 -4.31
C THR A 137 -8.19 22.67 -5.34
N THR A 138 -8.64 22.79 -6.59
CA THR A 138 -7.90 23.45 -7.67
C THR A 138 -8.61 24.75 -8.01
N ASP A 139 -7.86 25.78 -8.42
CA ASP A 139 -8.42 27.09 -8.79
C ASP A 139 -9.34 27.04 -10.01
N ILE A 140 -9.35 25.91 -10.74
CA ILE A 140 -10.20 25.66 -11.89
C ILE A 140 -11.46 24.90 -11.43
N PRO A 141 -12.64 25.54 -11.40
CA PRO A 141 -13.88 24.93 -10.88
C PRO A 141 -14.33 23.72 -11.70
N ASN A 142 -14.16 23.77 -13.02
CA ASN A 142 -14.54 22.67 -13.91
C ASN A 142 -13.72 21.41 -13.64
N LEU A 143 -12.42 21.55 -13.39
CA LEU A 143 -11.53 20.42 -13.09
C LEU A 143 -11.89 19.78 -11.76
N THR A 144 -12.20 20.61 -10.74
CA THR A 144 -12.66 20.16 -9.43
C THR A 144 -13.92 19.29 -9.55
N ASN A 145 -14.91 19.73 -10.34
CA ASN A 145 -16.14 18.96 -10.56
C ASN A 145 -15.90 17.65 -11.32
N ILE A 146 -15.05 17.67 -12.36
CA ILE A 146 -14.70 16.46 -13.12
C ILE A 146 -14.03 15.42 -12.21
N CYS A 147 -13.04 15.84 -11.41
CA CYS A 147 -12.38 14.96 -10.46
C CYS A 147 -13.38 14.37 -9.45
N GLN A 148 -14.31 15.17 -8.93
CA GLN A 148 -15.33 14.70 -8.01
C GLN A 148 -16.18 13.58 -8.63
N VAL A 149 -16.65 13.78 -9.86
CA VAL A 149 -17.46 12.78 -10.57
C VAL A 149 -16.65 11.50 -10.81
N ILE A 150 -15.43 11.61 -11.34
CA ILE A 150 -14.56 10.45 -11.61
C ILE A 150 -14.31 9.65 -10.34
N PHE A 151 -13.91 10.31 -9.24
CA PHE A 151 -13.61 9.63 -7.99
C PHE A 151 -14.86 9.03 -7.32
N SER A 152 -16.03 9.65 -7.48
CA SER A 152 -17.29 9.08 -7.01
C SER A 152 -17.68 7.80 -7.74
N LEU A 153 -17.50 7.76 -9.07
CA LEU A 153 -17.73 6.55 -9.86
C LEU A 153 -16.74 5.45 -9.49
N CYS A 154 -15.45 5.80 -9.34
CA CYS A 154 -14.42 4.87 -8.88
C CYS A 154 -14.75 4.30 -7.50
N LEU A 155 -15.22 5.14 -6.57
CA LEU A 155 -15.64 4.69 -5.24
C LEU A 155 -16.77 3.66 -5.31
N VAL A 156 -17.78 3.88 -6.16
CA VAL A 156 -18.89 2.94 -6.30
C VAL A 156 -18.38 1.61 -6.88
N VAL A 157 -17.59 1.65 -7.96
CA VAL A 157 -17.04 0.45 -8.61
C VAL A 157 -16.18 -0.36 -7.63
N TRP A 158 -15.20 0.29 -6.99
CA TRP A 158 -14.28 -0.36 -6.06
C TRP A 158 -14.95 -0.76 -4.75
N GLY A 159 -15.95 0.01 -4.30
CA GLY A 159 -16.77 -0.33 -3.15
C GLY A 159 -17.58 -1.61 -3.39
N LEU A 160 -18.25 -1.73 -4.54
CA LEU A 160 -18.95 -2.95 -4.93
C LEU A 160 -18.00 -4.14 -5.06
N GLN A 161 -16.82 -3.93 -5.64
CA GLN A 161 -15.81 -4.97 -5.77
C GLN A 161 -15.24 -5.42 -4.42
N ALA A 162 -14.99 -4.48 -3.50
CA ALA A 162 -14.51 -4.78 -2.14
C ALA A 162 -15.55 -5.59 -1.35
N VAL A 163 -16.83 -5.24 -1.47
CA VAL A 163 -17.94 -5.98 -0.86
C VAL A 163 -18.02 -7.41 -1.42
N ARG A 164 -17.92 -7.58 -2.75
CA ARG A 164 -17.90 -8.90 -3.40
C ARG A 164 -16.72 -9.76 -2.93
N GLN A 165 -15.53 -9.19 -2.82
CA GLN A 165 -14.34 -9.89 -2.34
C GLN A 165 -14.48 -10.33 -0.87
N LEU A 166 -15.11 -9.50 -0.03
CA LEU A 166 -15.37 -9.84 1.38
C LEU A 166 -16.33 -11.04 1.50
N PHE A 167 -17.40 -11.07 0.71
CA PHE A 167 -18.34 -12.18 0.70
C PHE A 167 -17.72 -13.48 0.17
N SER A 168 -16.95 -13.40 -0.92
CA SER A 168 -16.22 -14.56 -1.47
C SER A 168 -15.25 -15.16 -0.45
N THR A 169 -14.49 -14.31 0.26
CA THR A 169 -13.55 -14.76 1.30
C THR A 169 -14.25 -15.40 2.49
N ARG A 170 -15.45 -14.92 2.86
CA ARG A 170 -16.25 -15.51 3.95
C ARG A 170 -16.79 -16.89 3.58
N SER A 171 -17.25 -17.07 2.33
CA SER A 171 -17.74 -18.35 1.84
C SER A 171 -16.66 -19.44 1.88
N GLN A 172 -15.42 -19.12 1.46
CA GLN A 172 -14.32 -20.10 1.48
C GLN A 172 -13.79 -20.44 2.88
N LYS A 173 -14.20 -19.72 3.93
CA LYS A 173 -13.80 -19.99 5.31
C LYS A 173 -14.84 -20.84 6.06
N GLN A 174 -15.98 -21.13 5.42
CA GLN A 174 -17.09 -21.93 5.97
C GLN A 174 -17.15 -23.35 5.39
N GLU A 175 -16.47 -23.62 4.27
CA GLU A 175 -16.12 -24.98 3.82
C GLU A 175 -14.81 -25.45 4.50
#